data_AF-A0A0N1GAU2-F1
#
_entry.id   AF-A0A0N1GAU2-F1
#
_cell.length_a   1.000
_cell.length_b   1.000
_cell.length_c   1.000
_cell.angle_alpha   90.00
_cell.angle_beta   90.00
_cell.angle_gamma   90.00
#
_symmetry.space_group_name_H-M   'P 1'
#
loop_
_entity.id
_entity.type
_entity.pdbx_description
1 polymer ?
#
loop_
_entity_poly.entity_id
_entity_poly.type
_entity_poly.pdbx_seq_one_letter_code
_entity_poly.pdbx_strand_id
1 'polypeptide(L)'
;MLLSVLLLRLSHVRPDPVSSAPADDTFRRYDDALERDFRTSHHVDDYAAALGYSPRTLTRATLAATGTTAKQHLDARILLEAKRLLVHTDATAADVSRTLGFREPTDFAKFFRKRDGRTPLEFRAVARGRT
;
A
#
# COMPACT_ATOMS: atom_id res chain seq x y z
N MET A 1 5.17 -36.73 -21.84
CA MET A 1 6.40 -36.64 -21.01
C MET A 1 7.06 -35.27 -21.14
N LEU A 2 6.29 -34.20 -20.94
CA LEU A 2 6.76 -32.79 -20.92
C LEU A 2 6.00 -31.98 -19.84
N LEU A 3 5.41 -32.66 -18.84
CA LEU A 3 4.68 -32.01 -17.75
C LEU A 3 5.38 -32.14 -16.39
N SER A 4 6.54 -32.78 -16.33
CA SER A 4 7.29 -33.01 -15.09
C SER A 4 8.37 -31.95 -14.84
N VAL A 5 8.83 -31.27 -15.89
CA VAL A 5 9.93 -30.28 -15.79
C VAL A 5 9.41 -28.90 -15.37
N LEU A 6 8.14 -28.58 -15.65
CA LEU A 6 7.56 -27.27 -15.31
C LEU A 6 7.22 -27.12 -13.82
N LEU A 7 7.00 -28.21 -13.10
CA LEU A 7 6.75 -28.17 -11.65
C LEU A 7 8.04 -27.96 -10.82
N LEU A 8 9.21 -28.29 -11.38
CA LEU A 8 10.50 -28.12 -10.68
C LEU A 8 11.00 -26.67 -10.65
N ARG A 9 10.43 -25.78 -11.48
CA ARG A 9 10.70 -24.33 -11.46
C ARG A 9 9.88 -23.59 -10.41
N LEU A 10 8.75 -24.15 -9.96
CA LEU A 10 7.95 -23.61 -8.86
C LEU A 10 8.42 -24.10 -7.48
N SER A 11 9.22 -25.17 -7.42
CA SER A 11 9.75 -25.73 -6.18
C SER A 11 11.15 -25.24 -5.81
N HIS A 12 11.70 -24.24 -6.50
CA HIS A 12 13.05 -23.70 -6.24
C HIS A 12 13.10 -22.29 -5.67
N VAL A 13 11.97 -21.73 -5.21
CA VAL A 13 12.04 -20.73 -4.14
C VAL A 13 12.22 -21.52 -2.84
N ARG A 14 13.43 -22.04 -2.64
CA ARG A 14 13.93 -22.29 -1.30
C ARG A 14 13.99 -20.91 -0.64
N PRO A 15 13.20 -20.59 0.40
CA PRO A 15 13.55 -19.45 1.21
C PRO A 15 14.94 -19.77 1.78
N ASP A 16 15.93 -18.96 1.43
CA ASP A 16 17.25 -19.08 2.02
C ASP A 16 17.09 -19.06 3.55
N PRO A 17 17.63 -20.06 4.27
CA PRO A 17 17.52 -20.08 5.71
C PRO A 17 18.44 -18.99 6.27
N VAL A 18 17.80 -17.95 6.82
CA VAL A 18 18.32 -17.11 7.90
C VAL A 18 19.56 -16.29 7.55
N SER A 19 19.37 -15.25 6.74
CA SER A 19 20.18 -14.03 6.86
C SER A 19 19.30 -12.79 6.73
N SER A 20 18.20 -12.71 7.47
CA SER A 20 17.45 -11.47 7.56
C SER A 20 18.14 -10.55 8.57
N ALA A 21 18.89 -9.57 8.07
CA ALA A 21 19.28 -8.45 8.91
C ALA A 21 18.01 -7.91 9.61
N PRO A 22 18.08 -7.45 10.87
CA PRO A 22 16.91 -7.03 11.65
C PRO A 22 15.98 -6.02 10.93
N ALA A 23 16.53 -5.22 10.01
CA ALA A 23 15.78 -4.28 9.19
C ALA A 23 14.84 -4.95 8.18
N ASP A 24 15.24 -6.06 7.58
CA ASP A 24 14.43 -6.80 6.60
C ASP A 24 13.21 -7.46 7.27
N ASP A 25 13.40 -8.01 8.47
CA ASP A 25 12.27 -8.55 9.26
C ASP A 25 11.30 -7.43 9.73
N THR A 26 11.84 -6.28 10.11
CA THR A 26 11.03 -5.13 10.52
C THR A 26 10.17 -4.61 9.37
N PHE A 27 10.75 -4.47 8.16
CA PHE A 27 10.00 -4.02 6.99
C PHE A 27 8.91 -5.03 6.61
N ARG A 28 9.23 -6.32 6.56
CA ARG A 28 8.23 -7.37 6.25
C ARG A 28 7.03 -7.32 7.19
N ARG A 29 7.26 -7.21 8.51
CA ARG A 29 6.17 -7.06 9.50
C ARG A 29 5.34 -5.80 9.28
N TYR A 30 5.98 -4.69 8.91
CA TYR A 30 5.27 -3.45 8.59
C TYR A 30 4.41 -3.59 7.33
N ASP A 31 4.97 -4.17 6.27
CA ASP A 31 4.27 -4.39 4.99
C ASP A 31 3.07 -5.32 5.18
N ASP A 32 3.24 -6.41 5.93
CA ASP A 32 2.16 -7.33 6.27
C ASP A 32 1.03 -6.65 7.06
N ALA A 33 1.37 -5.79 8.03
CA ALA A 33 0.37 -5.04 8.80
C ALA A 33 -0.33 -4.00 7.93
N LEU A 34 0.43 -3.30 7.10
CA LEU A 34 -0.09 -2.32 6.16
C LEU A 34 -1.09 -2.93 5.19
N GLU A 35 -0.80 -4.09 4.59
CA GLU A 35 -1.74 -4.76 3.67
C GLU A 35 -3.06 -5.16 4.33
N ARG A 36 -3.03 -5.47 5.63
CA ARG A 36 -4.25 -5.76 6.41
C ARG A 36 -5.03 -4.50 6.77
N ASP A 37 -4.34 -3.47 7.23
CA ASP A 37 -4.94 -2.40 8.04
C ASP A 37 -4.98 -1.02 7.36
N PHE A 38 -4.47 -0.86 6.12
CA PHE A 38 -4.40 0.46 5.45
C PHE A 38 -5.75 1.15 5.24
N ARG A 39 -6.87 0.41 5.32
CA ARG A 39 -8.23 1.00 5.23
C ARG A 39 -8.75 1.51 6.57
N THR A 40 -8.08 1.19 7.67
CA THR A 40 -8.48 1.56 9.03
C THR A 40 -7.46 2.48 9.71
N SER A 41 -6.17 2.40 9.34
CA SER A 41 -5.15 3.33 9.80
C SER A 41 -4.34 3.92 8.65
N HIS A 42 -4.25 5.25 8.67
CA HIS A 42 -3.45 6.07 7.75
C HIS A 42 -2.21 6.68 8.39
N HIS A 43 -1.89 6.29 9.62
CA HIS A 43 -0.80 6.86 10.42
C HIS A 43 0.24 5.81 10.74
N VAL A 44 1.51 6.09 10.39
CA VAL A 44 2.64 5.18 10.66
C VAL A 44 2.79 4.90 12.17
N ASP A 45 2.40 5.85 13.01
CA ASP A 45 2.48 5.72 14.46
C ASP A 45 1.61 4.58 15.00
N ASP A 46 0.44 4.33 14.38
CA ASP A 46 -0.45 3.24 14.78
C ASP A 46 0.20 1.87 14.48
N TYR A 47 0.81 1.73 13.30
CA TYR A 47 1.56 0.52 12.94
C TYR A 47 2.78 0.32 13.84
N ALA A 48 3.49 1.41 14.17
CA ALA A 48 4.64 1.37 15.06
C ALA A 48 4.22 0.89 16.45
N ALA A 49 3.14 1.45 17.00
CA ALA A 49 2.59 1.03 18.28
C ALA A 49 2.14 -0.43 18.26
N ALA A 50 1.40 -0.86 17.23
CA ALA A 50 0.90 -2.23 17.10
C ALA A 50 2.02 -3.28 16.98
N LEU A 51 3.14 -2.93 16.35
CA LEU A 51 4.27 -3.82 16.13
C LEU A 51 5.36 -3.70 17.22
N GLY A 52 5.21 -2.80 18.20
CA GLY A 52 6.20 -2.58 19.26
C GLY A 52 7.47 -1.86 18.78
N TYR A 53 7.38 -1.01 17.76
CA TYR A 53 8.48 -0.24 17.20
C TYR A 53 8.27 1.27 17.37
N SER A 54 9.35 2.03 17.16
CA SER A 54 9.22 3.48 16.93
C SER A 54 8.90 3.76 15.45
N PRO A 55 8.22 4.86 15.11
CA PRO A 55 7.99 5.29 13.73
C PRO A 55 9.30 5.49 12.94
N ARG A 56 10.36 5.92 13.64
CA ARG A 56 11.72 6.06 13.08
C ARG A 56 12.31 4.70 12.70
N THR A 57 12.09 3.67 13.51
CA THR A 57 12.53 2.30 13.23
C THR A 57 11.84 1.78 11.97
N LEU A 58 10.52 1.95 11.87
CA LEU A 58 9.77 1.58 10.66
C LEU A 58 10.28 2.32 9.44
N THR A 59 10.43 3.65 9.54
CA THR A 59 10.92 4.47 8.42
C THR A 59 12.30 4.03 7.94
N ARG A 60 13.23 3.72 8.84
CA ARG A 60 14.57 3.25 8.48
C ARG A 60 14.52 1.88 7.79
N ALA A 61 13.69 0.96 8.29
CA ALA A 61 13.52 -0.36 7.69
C ALA A 61 12.89 -0.25 6.28
N THR A 62 11.83 0.55 6.12
CA THR A 62 11.20 0.79 4.81
C THR A 62 12.16 1.44 3.83
N LEU A 63 12.94 2.45 4.26
CA LEU A 63 13.94 3.08 3.38
C LEU A 63 14.98 2.09 2.91
N ALA A 64 15.47 1.22 3.79
CA ALA A 64 16.46 0.19 3.45
C ALA A 64 15.91 -0.83 2.44
N ALA A 65 14.61 -1.15 2.51
CA ALA A 65 13.98 -2.15 1.65
C ALA A 65 13.43 -1.59 0.33
N THR A 66 12.85 -0.38 0.33
CA THR A 66 12.08 0.16 -0.81
C THR A 66 12.61 1.50 -1.34
N GLY A 67 13.54 2.14 -0.63
CA GLY A 67 13.99 3.50 -0.93
C GLY A 67 12.98 4.60 -0.60
N THR A 68 11.85 4.27 0.04
CA THR A 68 10.84 5.25 0.45
C THR A 68 10.61 5.22 1.96
N THR A 69 10.12 6.34 2.51
CA THR A 69 9.73 6.40 3.93
C THR A 69 8.51 5.53 4.20
N ALA A 70 8.32 5.08 5.45
CA ALA A 70 7.15 4.30 5.85
C ALA A 70 5.83 5.00 5.47
N LYS A 71 5.75 6.33 5.65
CA LYS A 71 4.56 7.11 5.30
C LYS A 71 4.34 7.16 3.79
N GLN A 72 5.39 7.36 2.99
CA GLN A 72 5.28 7.32 1.53
C GLN A 72 4.79 5.96 1.03
N HIS A 73 5.30 4.87 1.62
CA HIS A 73 4.89 3.50 1.29
C HIS A 73 3.40 3.25 1.59
N LEU A 74 2.94 3.65 2.79
CA LEU A 74 1.52 3.59 3.17
C LEU A 74 0.64 4.41 2.23
N ASP A 75 1.03 5.65 1.95
CA ASP A 75 0.27 6.53 1.09
C ASP A 75 0.22 6.03 -0.36
N ALA A 76 1.29 5.42 -0.85
CA ALA A 76 1.31 4.80 -2.16
C ALA A 76 0.32 3.63 -2.23
N ARG A 77 0.23 2.82 -1.17
CA ARG A 77 -0.74 1.72 -1.08
C ARG A 77 -2.19 2.20 -1.07
N ILE A 78 -2.48 3.21 -0.25
CA ILE A 78 -3.83 3.82 -0.18
C ILE A 78 -4.20 4.43 -1.53
N LEU A 79 -3.26 5.14 -2.17
CA LEU A 79 -3.50 5.74 -3.48
C LEU A 79 -3.77 4.68 -4.55
N LEU A 80 -3.00 3.58 -4.56
CA LEU A 80 -3.19 2.48 -5.49
C LEU A 80 -4.61 1.92 -5.39
N GLU A 81 -5.08 1.67 -4.17
CA GLU A 81 -6.45 1.18 -3.94
C GLU A 81 -7.50 2.19 -4.37
N ALA A 82 -7.31 3.48 -4.05
CA ALA A 82 -8.20 4.54 -4.48
C ALA A 82 -8.34 4.58 -6.00
N LYS A 83 -7.23 4.52 -6.73
CA LYS A 83 -7.23 4.48 -8.20
C LYS A 83 -7.98 3.26 -8.72
N ARG A 84 -7.73 2.08 -8.14
CA ARG A 84 -8.40 0.83 -8.51
C ARG A 84 -9.92 0.96 -8.35
N LEU A 85 -10.39 1.44 -7.20
CA LEU A 85 -11.82 1.65 -6.94
C LEU A 85 -12.42 2.67 -7.91
N LEU A 86 -11.72 3.79 -8.16
CA LEU A 86 -12.20 4.83 -9.06
C LEU A 86 -12.35 4.35 -10.51
N VAL A 87 -11.46 3.48 -10.98
CA VAL A 87 -11.46 2.93 -12.35
C VAL A 87 -12.45 1.79 -12.49
N HIS A 88 -12.45 0.84 -11.57
CA HIS A 88 -13.15 -0.45 -11.74
C HIS A 88 -14.52 -0.53 -11.07
N THR A 89 -15.00 0.53 -10.42
CA THR A 89 -16.33 0.55 -9.77
C THR A 89 -17.06 1.87 -10.05
N ASP A 90 -18.39 1.88 -9.98
CA ASP A 90 -19.17 3.11 -10.12
C ASP A 90 -19.33 3.90 -8.81
N ALA A 91 -18.58 3.53 -7.77
CA ALA A 91 -18.54 4.22 -6.48
C ALA A 91 -18.26 5.71 -6.65
N THR A 92 -18.95 6.59 -5.93
CA THR A 92 -18.62 8.02 -5.92
C THR A 92 -17.28 8.26 -5.21
N ALA A 93 -16.69 9.45 -5.36
CA ALA A 93 -15.50 9.81 -4.58
C ALA A 93 -15.76 9.76 -3.06
N ALA A 94 -17.00 10.04 -2.63
CA ALA A 94 -17.42 9.91 -1.24
C ALA A 94 -17.50 8.43 -0.80
N ASP A 95 -17.97 7.53 -1.67
CA ASP A 95 -17.99 6.08 -1.37
C ASP A 95 -16.57 5.51 -1.26
N VAL A 96 -15.67 5.91 -2.15
CA VAL A 96 -14.25 5.52 -2.10
C VAL A 96 -13.61 6.06 -0.82
N SER A 97 -13.87 7.31 -0.45
CA SER A 97 -13.41 7.91 0.81
C SER A 97 -13.82 7.06 2.02
N ARG A 98 -15.11 6.70 2.12
CA ARG A 98 -15.63 5.86 3.21
C ARG A 98 -15.00 4.47 3.21
N THR A 99 -14.86 3.86 2.04
CA THR A 99 -14.26 2.51 1.87
C THR A 99 -12.81 2.47 2.32
N LEU A 100 -12.08 3.56 2.10
CA LEU A 100 -10.69 3.71 2.52
C LEU A 100 -10.55 4.27 3.94
N GLY A 101 -11.63 4.42 4.71
CA GLY A 101 -11.54 4.88 6.11
C GLY A 101 -11.18 6.36 6.30
N PHE A 102 -11.32 7.19 5.26
CA PHE A 102 -11.23 8.64 5.45
C PHE A 102 -12.48 9.15 6.17
N ARG A 103 -12.28 9.98 7.20
CA ARG A 103 -13.36 10.58 7.99
C ARG A 103 -14.28 11.45 7.14
N GLU A 104 -13.70 12.27 6.26
CA GLU A 104 -14.43 13.19 5.41
C GLU A 104 -14.00 13.04 3.93
N PRO A 105 -14.95 13.07 2.97
CA PRO A 105 -14.63 13.06 1.53
C PRO A 105 -13.66 14.16 1.09
N THR A 106 -13.69 15.31 1.77
CA THR A 106 -12.78 16.43 1.50
C THR A 106 -11.33 16.09 1.83
N ASP A 107 -11.08 15.31 2.88
CA ASP A 107 -9.73 14.89 3.27
C ASP A 107 -9.18 13.86 2.29
N PHE A 108 -10.03 12.92 1.84
CA PHE A 108 -9.70 12.01 0.75
C PHE A 108 -9.36 12.77 -0.54
N ALA A 109 -10.16 13.76 -0.93
CA ALA A 109 -9.91 14.54 -2.14
C ALA A 109 -8.58 15.31 -2.07
N LYS A 110 -8.26 15.92 -0.93
CA LYS A 110 -6.97 16.60 -0.68
C LYS A 110 -5.81 15.60 -0.73
N PHE A 111 -5.95 14.46 -0.06
CA PHE A 111 -4.96 13.38 -0.07
C PHE A 111 -4.69 12.91 -1.51
N PHE A 112 -5.74 12.57 -2.24
CA PHE A 112 -5.65 12.04 -3.59
C PHE A 112 -4.98 13.06 -4.52
N ARG A 113 -5.41 14.33 -4.49
CA ARG A 113 -4.80 15.40 -5.29
C ARG A 113 -3.34 15.63 -4.94
N LYS A 114 -2.98 15.58 -3.66
CA LYS A 114 -1.58 15.72 -3.22
C LYS A 114 -0.69 14.60 -3.76
N ARG A 115 -1.24 13.40 -4.00
CA ARG A 115 -0.48 12.21 -4.38
C ARG A 115 -0.52 11.89 -5.87
N ASP A 116 -1.63 12.15 -6.55
CA ASP A 116 -1.78 11.91 -7.99
C ASP A 116 -1.60 13.18 -8.84
N GLY A 117 -1.76 14.37 -8.25
CA GLY A 117 -1.77 15.65 -8.96
C GLY A 117 -3.13 16.06 -9.53
N ARG A 118 -4.08 15.11 -9.67
CA ARG A 118 -5.45 15.34 -10.13
C ARG A 118 -6.46 15.09 -9.01
N THR A 119 -7.67 15.64 -9.15
CA THR A 119 -8.79 15.25 -8.30
C THR A 119 -9.26 13.82 -8.64
N PRO A 120 -9.97 13.13 -7.72
CA PRO A 120 -10.55 11.81 -8.01
C PRO A 120 -11.45 11.79 -9.26
N LEU A 121 -12.21 12.87 -9.49
CA LEU A 121 -13.12 12.98 -10.63
C LEU A 121 -12.37 13.16 -11.95
N GLU A 122 -11.40 14.06 -12.00
CA GLU A 122 -10.53 14.25 -13.17
C GLU A 122 -9.76 12.97 -13.51
N PHE A 123 -9.20 12.31 -12.49
CA PHE A 123 -8.52 11.02 -12.66
C PHE A 123 -9.44 9.98 -13.30
N ARG A 124 -10.67 9.84 -12.80
CA ARG A 124 -11.66 8.90 -13.35
C ARG A 124 -12.02 9.22 -14.79
N ALA A 125 -12.25 10.48 -15.12
CA ALA A 125 -12.63 10.90 -16.48
C ALA A 125 -11.56 10.49 -17.50
N VAL A 126 -10.29 10.78 -17.19
CA VAL A 126 -9.14 10.41 -18.02
C VAL A 126 -8.97 8.90 -18.10
N ALA A 127 -8.97 8.21 -16.95
CA ALA A 127 -8.71 6.77 -16.90
C ALA A 127 -9.78 5.92 -17.60
N ARG A 128 -11.02 6.41 -17.70
CA ARG A 128 -12.12 5.73 -18.41
C ARG A 128 -12.32 6.20 -19.85
N GLY A 129 -11.46 7.09 -20.37
CA GLY A 129 -11.59 7.59 -21.73
C GLY A 129 -12.84 8.44 -21.97
N ARG A 130 -13.31 9.18 -20.94
CA ARG A 130 -14.45 10.11 -21.05
C ARG A 130 -14.00 11.54 -21.41
N THR A 131 -12.96 11.68 -22.23
CA THR A 131 -12.42 12.99 -22.66
C THR A 131 -12.80 13.22 -24.12
#